data_AF-A0A015U2D6-F1
#
_entry.id   AF-A0A015U2D6-F1
#
_cell.length_a   1.000
_cell.length_b   1.000
_cell.length_c   1.000
_cell.angle_alpha   90.00
_cell.angle_beta   90.00
_cell.angle_gamma   90.00
#
_symmetry.space_group_name_H-M   'P 1'
#
loop_
_entity.id
_entity.type
_entity.pdbx_description
1 polymer ?
#
loop_
_entity_poly.entity_id
_entity_poly.type
_entity_poly.pdbx_seq_one_letter_code
_entity_poly.pdbx_strand_id
1 'polypeptide(L)'
;MNAIINADSTYNTLFLNLTGRNQIGQIKGATVEVRINGSLSETLRPDPHSSDKGRFYINSAFHPGDVVRIDAMTDDGEHHAWAEVTVPQPIGKIEKVDTASIMRKPSNYGYGTPPRRHLRYQIKIKDRPGEKNFYRIIVEQRKYWKYYWEQNDQTCWDSAMQKSFKLQTNEDVVLTDGKPSTEEDDENGLFGTVNNKYAIFDDSRFTDGSYTMNVYNDIYGWGFWGQEYIWIKTDVYIRILSITEKEYYYLRALNLLDSDAYDNTLSEPIAFPSNVNGGTGMVGFSTETNYMLTVKNNAVPPMVPDL
;
A
#
# COMPACT_ATOMS: atom_id res chain seq x y z
N MET A 1 -14.25 14.36 -1.24
CA MET A 1 -13.98 13.70 0.05
C MET A 1 -13.23 12.41 -0.24
N ASN A 2 -12.01 12.23 0.28
CA ASN A 2 -11.20 11.04 0.03
C ASN A 2 -10.56 10.51 1.32
N ALA A 3 -10.68 9.21 1.59
CA ALA A 3 -9.97 8.52 2.65
C ALA A 3 -9.79 7.03 2.29
N ILE A 4 -8.67 6.44 2.71
CA ILE A 4 -8.47 5.00 2.77
C ILE A 4 -8.13 4.70 4.22
N ILE A 5 -9.08 4.13 4.95
CA ILE A 5 -9.04 3.97 6.41
C ILE A 5 -8.61 2.53 6.72
N ASN A 6 -7.61 2.38 7.60
CA ASN A 6 -7.26 1.09 8.17
C ASN A 6 -7.95 0.99 9.54
N ALA A 7 -8.84 0.01 9.70
CA ALA A 7 -9.56 -0.23 10.94
C ALA A 7 -8.61 -0.65 12.09
N ASP A 8 -7.48 -1.27 11.75
CA ASP A 8 -6.43 -1.64 12.71
C ASP A 8 -5.47 -0.48 13.05
N SER A 9 -5.69 0.71 12.45
CA SER A 9 -4.98 1.94 12.80
C SER A 9 -5.88 2.86 13.62
N THR A 10 -5.34 3.42 14.70
CA THR A 10 -6.00 4.50 15.46
C THR A 10 -5.66 5.89 14.91
N TYR A 11 -4.94 5.96 13.78
CA TYR A 11 -4.57 7.22 13.14
C TYR A 11 -4.88 7.11 11.65
N ASN A 12 -6.02 7.67 11.27
CA ASN A 12 -6.50 7.69 9.89
C ASN A 12 -6.66 9.13 9.42
N THR A 13 -6.54 9.34 8.11
CA THR A 13 -6.60 10.67 7.51
C THR A 13 -7.70 10.76 6.48
N LEU A 14 -8.54 11.79 6.60
CA LEU A 14 -9.53 12.19 5.62
C LEU A 14 -9.09 13.48 4.94
N PHE A 15 -9.19 13.51 3.61
CA PHE A 15 -8.94 14.67 2.78
C PHE A 15 -10.25 15.25 2.24
N LEU A 16 -10.48 16.53 2.50
CA LEU A 16 -11.67 17.26 2.10
C LEU A 16 -11.27 18.55 1.39
N ASN A 17 -11.72 18.69 0.15
CA ASN A 17 -11.45 19.83 -0.72
C ASN A 17 -12.69 20.11 -1.57
N LEU A 18 -12.82 21.35 -2.04
CA LEU A 18 -13.78 21.73 -3.08
C LEU A 18 -13.20 21.33 -4.44
N THR A 19 -14.01 20.67 -5.27
CA THR A 19 -13.61 20.30 -6.62
C THR A 19 -13.98 21.40 -7.62
N GLY A 20 -13.01 21.86 -8.40
CA GLY A 20 -13.21 22.78 -9.51
C GLY A 20 -12.73 22.18 -10.84
N ARG A 21 -13.16 22.75 -11.97
CA ARG A 21 -12.82 22.26 -13.32
C ARG A 21 -11.32 22.16 -13.59
N ASN A 22 -10.55 23.14 -13.08
CA ASN A 22 -9.12 23.28 -13.39
C ASN A 22 -8.21 23.24 -12.15
N GLN A 23 -8.78 23.35 -10.95
CA GLN A 23 -8.02 23.36 -9.70
C GLN A 23 -8.87 22.86 -8.54
N ILE A 24 -8.22 22.24 -7.56
CA ILE A 24 -8.79 21.93 -6.26
C ILE A 24 -8.81 23.20 -5.40
N GLY A 25 -9.94 23.48 -4.77
CA GLY A 25 -10.14 24.58 -3.84
C GLY A 25 -10.11 24.11 -2.39
N GLN A 26 -9.67 24.97 -1.49
CA GLN A 26 -9.71 24.70 -0.05
C GLN A 26 -11.12 24.90 0.49
N ILE A 27 -11.59 23.95 1.31
CA ILE A 27 -12.81 24.12 2.08
C ILE A 27 -12.52 24.92 3.37
N LYS A 28 -13.38 25.88 3.72
CA LYS A 28 -13.29 26.67 4.95
C LYS A 28 -14.47 26.34 5.86
N GLY A 29 -14.26 26.39 7.17
CA GLY A 29 -15.33 26.16 8.15
C GLY A 29 -15.97 24.78 8.02
N ALA A 30 -15.20 23.74 7.69
CA ALA A 30 -15.74 22.40 7.59
C ALA A 30 -15.76 21.70 8.96
N THR A 31 -16.82 20.95 9.19
CA THR A 31 -17.02 20.01 10.30
C THR A 31 -17.17 18.63 9.71
N VAL A 32 -16.46 17.65 10.27
CA VAL A 32 -16.63 16.24 9.91
C VAL A 32 -17.18 15.49 11.11
N GLU A 33 -18.23 14.72 10.92
CA GLU A 33 -18.80 13.83 11.93
C GLU A 33 -18.57 12.39 11.51
N VAL A 34 -18.04 11.57 12.42
CA VAL A 34 -17.87 10.14 12.22
C VAL A 34 -18.88 9.44 13.12
N ARG A 35 -19.76 8.65 12.52
CA ARG A 35 -20.74 7.80 13.21
C ARG A 35 -20.42 6.33 12.99
N ILE A 36 -20.53 5.53 14.03
CA ILE A 36 -20.34 4.08 14.00
C ILE A 36 -21.66 3.44 14.45
N ASN A 37 -22.24 2.60 13.59
CA ASN A 37 -23.53 1.94 13.81
C ASN A 37 -24.64 2.94 14.22
N GLY A 38 -24.64 4.11 13.59
CA GLY A 38 -25.58 5.21 13.84
C GLY A 38 -25.24 6.14 15.02
N SER A 39 -24.32 5.74 15.91
CA SER A 39 -23.90 6.55 17.06
C SER A 39 -22.75 7.49 16.70
N LEU A 40 -22.80 8.76 17.11
CA LEU A 40 -21.70 9.70 16.93
C LEU A 40 -20.48 9.25 17.74
N SER A 41 -19.36 9.01 17.04
CA SER A 41 -18.08 8.59 17.62
C SER A 41 -17.16 9.80 17.86
N GLU A 42 -16.99 10.64 16.84
CA GLU A 42 -16.18 11.86 16.96
C GLU A 42 -16.65 12.97 16.00
N THR A 43 -16.35 14.21 16.38
CA THR A 43 -16.53 15.41 15.55
C THR A 43 -15.18 16.08 15.36
N LEU A 44 -14.81 16.33 14.11
CA LEU A 44 -13.49 16.80 13.70
C LEU A 44 -13.55 18.18 13.09
N ARG A 45 -12.50 18.94 13.35
CA ARG A 45 -12.19 20.22 12.70
C ARG A 45 -10.89 20.09 11.91
N PRO A 46 -10.71 20.88 10.83
CA PRO A 46 -9.50 20.81 10.02
C PRO A 46 -8.27 21.12 10.90
N ASP A 47 -7.17 20.41 10.65
CA ASP A 47 -5.92 20.64 11.38
C ASP A 47 -5.43 22.08 11.14
N PRO A 48 -5.35 22.92 12.19
CA PRO A 48 -4.94 24.32 12.05
C PRO A 48 -3.45 24.49 11.71
N HIS A 49 -2.63 23.46 11.93
CA HIS A 49 -1.19 23.48 11.66
C HIS A 49 -0.81 22.71 10.39
N SER A 50 -1.79 22.09 9.71
CA SER A 50 -1.53 21.38 8.46
C SER A 50 -1.21 22.36 7.33
N SER A 51 -0.08 22.15 6.65
CA SER A 51 0.23 22.82 5.38
C SER A 51 -0.82 22.48 4.30
N ASP A 52 -1.40 21.27 4.40
CA ASP A 52 -2.48 20.79 3.55
C ASP A 52 -3.83 21.16 4.20
N LYS A 53 -4.30 22.37 3.92
CA LYS A 53 -5.63 22.84 4.34
C LYS A 53 -6.68 21.91 3.71
N GLY A 54 -7.40 21.15 4.54
CA GLY A 54 -8.34 20.12 4.11
C GLY A 54 -8.07 18.73 4.69
N ARG A 55 -7.05 18.58 5.55
CA ARG A 55 -6.75 17.33 6.26
C ARG A 55 -7.48 17.24 7.61
N PHE A 56 -8.08 16.09 7.88
CA PHE A 56 -8.79 15.75 9.12
C PHE A 56 -8.25 14.42 9.65
N TYR A 57 -7.98 14.34 10.95
CA TYR A 57 -7.49 13.11 11.59
C TYR A 57 -8.65 12.40 12.30
N ILE A 58 -8.88 11.15 11.92
CA ILE A 58 -9.87 10.26 12.50
C ILE A 58 -9.14 9.35 13.48
N ASN A 59 -9.55 9.39 14.76
CA ASN A 59 -8.93 8.59 15.83
C ASN A 59 -9.87 7.51 16.38
N SER A 60 -11.11 7.43 15.90
CA SER A 60 -12.05 6.37 16.27
C SER A 60 -11.46 4.98 16.02
N ALA A 61 -11.75 4.07 16.94
CA ALA A 61 -11.49 2.64 16.75
C ALA A 61 -12.63 2.02 15.94
N PHE A 62 -12.28 1.26 14.90
CA PHE A 62 -13.23 0.59 14.04
C PHE A 62 -13.06 -0.92 14.15
N HIS A 63 -14.16 -1.66 14.07
CA HIS A 63 -14.16 -3.11 14.12
C HIS A 63 -14.76 -3.70 12.84
N PRO A 64 -14.32 -4.91 12.43
CA PRO A 64 -14.94 -5.62 11.30
C PRO A 64 -16.46 -5.72 11.44
N GLY A 65 -17.20 -5.32 10.40
CA GLY A 65 -18.66 -5.31 10.38
C GLY A 65 -19.31 -4.02 10.87
N ASP A 66 -18.56 -3.07 11.44
CA ASP A 66 -19.09 -1.74 11.77
C ASP A 66 -19.61 -1.04 10.51
N VAL A 67 -20.79 -0.41 10.61
CA VAL A 67 -21.29 0.51 9.60
C VAL A 67 -20.81 1.91 9.97
N VAL A 68 -19.83 2.42 9.24
CA VAL A 68 -19.22 3.71 9.50
C VAL A 68 -19.73 4.74 8.50
N ARG A 69 -20.32 5.80 9.02
CA ARG A 69 -20.79 6.95 8.25
C ARG A 69 -19.94 8.16 8.56
N ILE A 70 -19.39 8.78 7.52
CA ILE A 70 -18.61 10.03 7.62
C ILE A 70 -19.40 11.11 6.90
N ASP A 71 -19.87 12.10 7.65
CA ASP A 71 -20.53 13.30 7.12
C ASP A 71 -19.55 14.47 7.19
N ALA A 72 -19.44 15.26 6.12
CA ALA A 72 -18.69 16.51 6.10
C ALA A 72 -19.60 17.65 5.65
N MET A 73 -19.65 18.71 6.44
CA MET A 73 -20.50 19.86 6.20
C MET A 73 -19.77 21.17 6.47
N THR A 74 -20.08 22.22 5.73
CA THR A 74 -19.61 23.58 6.05
C THR A 74 -20.49 24.20 7.14
N ASP A 75 -19.91 25.08 7.95
CA ASP A 75 -20.61 25.75 9.07
C ASP A 75 -21.79 26.62 8.59
N ASP A 76 -21.75 27.09 7.34
CA ASP A 76 -22.84 27.82 6.67
C ASP A 76 -23.91 26.88 6.06
N GLY A 77 -23.67 25.57 6.03
CA GLY A 77 -24.55 24.57 5.45
C GLY A 77 -24.59 24.54 3.92
N GLU A 78 -23.80 25.34 3.20
CA GLU A 78 -23.81 25.37 1.72
C GLU A 78 -23.33 24.06 1.09
N HIS A 79 -22.42 23.36 1.76
CA HIS A 79 -21.84 22.12 1.27
C HIS A 79 -22.03 21.00 2.27
N HIS A 80 -22.54 19.87 1.79
CA HIS A 80 -22.66 18.63 2.56
C HIS A 80 -22.30 17.44 1.66
N ALA A 81 -21.34 16.64 2.11
CA ALA A 81 -20.98 15.39 1.46
C ALA A 81 -20.83 14.29 2.51
N TRP A 82 -21.18 13.06 2.14
CA TRP A 82 -21.09 11.94 3.08
C TRP A 82 -20.83 10.60 2.39
N ALA A 83 -20.20 9.68 3.11
CA ALA A 83 -20.05 8.29 2.68
C ALA A 83 -20.41 7.36 3.84
N GLU A 84 -20.96 6.20 3.51
CA GLU A 84 -21.26 5.14 4.47
C GLU A 84 -20.67 3.83 3.95
N VAL A 85 -19.93 3.14 4.82
CA VAL A 85 -19.13 1.98 4.45
C VAL A 85 -19.18 0.97 5.59
N THR A 86 -19.39 -0.29 5.24
CA THR A 86 -19.23 -1.40 6.19
C THR A 86 -17.76 -1.82 6.22
N VAL A 87 -17.16 -1.85 7.41
CA VAL A 87 -15.77 -2.30 7.60
C VAL A 87 -15.66 -3.76 7.17
N PRO A 88 -14.77 -4.11 6.23
CA PRO A 88 -14.66 -5.47 5.73
C PRO A 88 -14.16 -6.42 6.80
N GLN A 89 -14.59 -7.68 6.74
CA GLN A 89 -14.03 -8.73 7.59
C GLN A 89 -12.61 -9.10 7.12
N PRO A 90 -11.65 -9.29 8.05
CA PRO A 90 -10.30 -9.64 7.66
C PRO A 90 -10.27 -11.04 7.05
N ILE A 91 -9.39 -11.23 6.07
CA ILE A 91 -9.02 -12.55 5.57
C ILE A 91 -8.61 -13.48 6.74
N GLY A 92 -8.75 -14.78 6.54
CA GLY A 92 -8.20 -15.75 7.49
C GLY A 92 -6.69 -15.59 7.68
N LYS A 93 -6.14 -16.38 8.61
CA LYS A 93 -4.70 -16.37 8.91
C LYS A 93 -3.86 -16.62 7.63
N ILE A 94 -2.74 -15.90 7.49
CA ILE A 94 -1.66 -16.28 6.56
C ILE A 94 -1.12 -17.64 7.01
N GLU A 95 -1.41 -18.69 6.25
CA GLU A 95 -1.17 -20.08 6.64
C GLU A 95 0.32 -20.41 6.70
N LYS A 96 1.08 -19.91 5.74
CA LYS A 96 2.52 -20.16 5.61
C LYS A 96 3.19 -19.06 4.81
N VAL A 97 4.44 -18.74 5.17
CA VAL A 97 5.34 -17.94 4.34
C VAL A 97 6.66 -18.66 4.20
N ASP A 98 7.02 -19.03 2.97
CA ASP A 98 8.36 -19.49 2.63
C ASP A 98 9.14 -18.35 1.95
N THR A 99 10.44 -18.26 2.22
CA THR A 99 11.30 -17.25 1.61
C THR A 99 12.46 -17.87 0.87
N ALA A 100 12.85 -17.26 -0.25
CA ALA A 100 14.03 -17.66 -1.00
C ALA A 100 14.75 -16.43 -1.55
N SER A 101 16.08 -16.47 -1.58
CA SER A 101 16.86 -15.44 -2.24
C SER A 101 17.10 -15.83 -3.70
N ILE A 102 16.77 -14.92 -4.62
CA ILE A 102 16.92 -15.16 -6.06
C ILE A 102 17.53 -13.93 -6.76
N MET A 103 18.16 -14.14 -7.91
CA MET A 103 18.65 -13.03 -8.74
C MET A 103 17.56 -12.61 -9.73
N ARG A 104 17.25 -11.31 -9.80
CA ARG A 104 16.27 -10.74 -10.72
C ARG A 104 16.73 -9.41 -11.28
N LYS A 105 16.31 -9.08 -12.50
CA LYS A 105 16.39 -7.71 -13.00
C LYS A 105 15.44 -6.83 -12.18
N PRO A 106 15.89 -5.67 -11.69
CA PRO A 106 15.00 -4.76 -10.96
C PRO A 106 14.11 -3.96 -11.92
N SER A 107 12.81 -3.85 -11.61
CA SER A 107 11.78 -3.28 -12.49
C SER A 107 11.82 -1.78 -12.75
N ASN A 108 12.89 -1.09 -12.34
CA ASN A 108 12.92 0.38 -12.29
C ASN A 108 14.30 0.98 -12.56
N TYR A 109 15.27 0.16 -12.94
CA TYR A 109 16.59 0.66 -13.31
C TYR A 109 16.77 0.29 -14.78
N GLY A 110 16.83 1.31 -15.64
CA GLY A 110 16.77 1.16 -17.09
C GLY A 110 17.82 0.21 -17.69
N TYR A 111 17.77 0.14 -19.02
CA TYR A 111 18.55 -0.79 -19.84
C TYR A 111 20.00 -0.96 -19.37
N GLY A 112 20.40 -2.21 -19.10
CA GLY A 112 21.76 -2.57 -18.68
C GLY A 112 21.99 -2.74 -17.17
N THR A 113 20.94 -2.62 -16.34
CA THR A 113 21.10 -2.89 -14.90
C THR A 113 21.31 -4.38 -14.64
N PRO A 114 22.41 -4.77 -13.96
CA PRO A 114 22.67 -6.17 -13.69
C PRO A 114 21.60 -6.75 -12.76
N PRO A 115 21.29 -8.05 -12.88
CA PRO A 115 20.43 -8.73 -11.93
C PRO A 115 20.91 -8.47 -10.49
N ARG A 116 19.97 -8.15 -9.62
CA ARG A 116 20.20 -7.97 -8.18
C ARG A 116 19.47 -9.04 -7.40
N ARG A 117 20.01 -9.36 -6.24
CA ARG A 117 19.38 -10.24 -5.29
C ARG A 117 18.04 -9.65 -4.83
N HIS A 118 16.98 -10.44 -4.91
CA HIS A 118 15.65 -10.17 -4.42
C HIS A 118 15.25 -11.25 -3.42
N LEU A 119 14.32 -10.92 -2.52
CA LEU A 119 13.67 -11.87 -1.65
C LEU A 119 12.33 -12.23 -2.28
N ARG A 120 12.17 -13.50 -2.64
CA ARG A 120 10.89 -14.09 -3.00
C ARG A 120 10.17 -14.51 -1.73
N TYR A 121 8.87 -14.22 -1.68
CA TYR A 121 7.96 -14.73 -0.67
C TYR A 121 6.93 -15.63 -1.37
N GLN A 122 6.76 -16.84 -0.87
CA GLN A 122 5.63 -17.70 -1.21
C GLN A 122 4.65 -17.65 -0.05
N ILE A 123 3.54 -16.94 -0.25
CA ILE A 123 2.60 -16.58 0.81
C ILE A 123 1.33 -17.39 0.60
N LYS A 124 1.08 -18.35 1.47
CA LYS A 124 -0.13 -19.17 1.43
C LYS A 124 -1.23 -18.50 2.24
N ILE A 125 -2.33 -18.16 1.58
CA ILE A 125 -3.52 -17.55 2.16
C ILE A 125 -4.74 -18.45 1.92
N LYS A 126 -5.79 -18.24 2.72
CA LYS A 126 -7.07 -18.90 2.56
C LYS A 126 -8.17 -17.85 2.48
N ASP A 127 -9.01 -18.00 1.46
CA ASP A 127 -10.15 -17.14 1.20
C ASP A 127 -11.24 -17.30 2.26
N ARG A 128 -12.08 -16.26 2.39
CA ARG A 128 -13.28 -16.32 3.23
C ARG A 128 -14.42 -16.93 2.42
N PRO A 129 -15.07 -18.00 2.91
CA PRO A 129 -16.02 -18.72 2.10
C PRO A 129 -17.36 -17.99 1.94
N GLY A 130 -18.01 -18.15 0.79
CA GLY A 130 -19.41 -17.80 0.57
C GLY A 130 -19.67 -16.34 0.18
N GLU A 131 -18.63 -15.57 -0.11
CA GLU A 131 -18.75 -14.19 -0.61
C GLU A 131 -17.61 -13.86 -1.58
N LYS A 132 -17.77 -12.77 -2.34
CA LYS A 132 -16.65 -12.23 -3.14
C LYS A 132 -15.79 -11.37 -2.23
N ASN A 133 -14.49 -11.63 -2.24
CA ASN A 133 -13.53 -10.92 -1.44
C ASN A 133 -12.54 -10.15 -2.31
N PHE A 134 -12.16 -8.97 -1.82
CA PHE A 134 -11.21 -8.08 -2.45
C PHE A 134 -10.08 -7.79 -1.48
N TYR A 135 -8.86 -7.84 -1.99
CA TYR A 135 -7.66 -7.82 -1.18
C TYR A 135 -6.61 -6.86 -1.72
N ARG A 136 -5.71 -6.47 -0.84
CA ARG A 136 -4.48 -5.76 -1.15
C ARG A 136 -3.33 -6.34 -0.35
N ILE A 137 -2.19 -6.60 -0.99
CA ILE A 137 -0.98 -7.02 -0.28
C ILE A 137 -0.04 -5.83 -0.09
N ILE A 138 0.49 -5.70 1.13
CA ILE A 138 1.59 -4.78 1.43
C ILE A 138 2.73 -5.59 2.07
N VAL A 139 3.93 -5.47 1.51
CA VAL A 139 5.14 -6.03 2.10
C VAL A 139 6.06 -4.87 2.49
N GLU A 140 6.15 -4.60 3.78
CA GLU A 140 7.08 -3.62 4.34
C GLU A 140 8.37 -4.31 4.76
N GLN A 141 9.50 -3.86 4.19
CA GLN A 141 10.82 -4.24 4.66
C GLN A 141 11.40 -3.13 5.53
N ARG A 142 11.79 -3.47 6.76
CA ARG A 142 12.65 -2.65 7.63
C ARG A 142 14.06 -3.20 7.55
N LYS A 143 14.91 -2.53 6.78
CA LYS A 143 16.29 -2.90 6.53
C LYS A 143 17.17 -2.21 7.56
N TYR A 144 17.99 -2.97 8.26
CA TYR A 144 18.90 -2.49 9.29
C TYR A 144 20.34 -2.69 8.85
N TRP A 145 21.15 -1.65 8.93
CA TRP A 145 22.57 -1.70 8.62
C TRP A 145 23.39 -0.85 9.57
N LYS A 146 24.67 -1.20 9.65
CA LYS A 146 25.74 -0.38 10.24
C LYS A 146 26.56 0.21 9.12
N TYR A 147 27.08 1.41 9.32
CA TYR A 147 28.08 2.01 8.44
C TYR A 147 29.18 2.62 9.30
N TYR A 148 30.35 2.78 8.70
CA TYR A 148 31.47 3.44 9.34
C TYR A 148 32.04 4.53 8.44
N TRP A 149 32.69 5.49 9.07
CA TRP A 149 33.46 6.52 8.40
C TRP A 149 34.71 6.87 9.21
N GLU A 150 35.71 7.42 8.55
CA GLU A 150 36.91 7.92 9.21
C GLU A 150 36.76 9.40 9.52
N GLN A 151 37.07 9.78 10.76
CA GLN A 151 37.13 11.17 11.20
C GLN A 151 38.32 11.33 12.13
N ASN A 152 39.28 12.20 11.79
CA ASN A 152 40.48 12.46 12.58
C ASN A 152 41.26 11.19 12.98
N ASP A 153 41.54 10.30 12.01
CA ASP A 153 42.18 9.00 12.21
C ASP A 153 41.45 8.05 13.18
N GLN A 154 40.16 8.31 13.46
CA GLN A 154 39.28 7.43 14.23
C GLN A 154 38.20 6.83 13.32
N THR A 155 37.94 5.52 13.49
CA THR A 155 36.80 4.86 12.87
C THR A 155 35.55 5.12 13.70
N CYS A 156 34.61 5.87 13.15
CA CYS A 156 33.30 6.10 13.74
C CYS A 156 32.27 5.12 13.18
N TRP A 157 31.31 4.72 14.01
CA TRP A 157 30.25 3.77 13.64
C TRP A 157 28.89 4.35 13.95
N ASP A 158 27.92 4.08 13.08
CA ASP A 158 26.51 4.37 13.35
C ASP A 158 25.61 3.29 12.73
N SER A 159 24.34 3.26 13.15
CA SER A 159 23.32 2.33 12.67
C SER A 159 22.15 3.10 12.09
N ALA A 160 21.63 2.62 10.97
CA ALA A 160 20.45 3.20 10.36
C ALA A 160 19.42 2.12 10.00
N MET A 161 18.16 2.58 9.90
CA MET A 161 17.03 1.79 9.45
C MET A 161 16.38 2.50 8.27
N GLN A 162 16.00 1.72 7.25
CA GLN A 162 15.16 2.19 6.16
C GLN A 162 13.93 1.30 6.00
N LYS A 163 12.79 1.95 5.74
CA LYS A 163 11.56 1.30 5.28
C LYS A 163 11.53 1.25 3.75
N SER A 164 11.10 0.12 3.20
CA SER A 164 10.84 -0.06 1.78
C SER A 164 9.51 -0.78 1.58
N PHE A 165 8.70 -0.27 0.65
CA PHE A 165 7.41 -0.84 0.27
C PHE A 165 7.39 -1.29 -1.21
N LYS A 166 8.54 -1.26 -1.88
CA LYS A 166 8.66 -1.60 -3.31
C LYS A 166 8.40 -3.07 -3.55
N LEU A 167 7.22 -3.43 -4.06
CA LEU A 167 6.79 -4.80 -4.32
C LEU A 167 6.73 -5.06 -5.83
N GLN A 168 7.30 -6.17 -6.29
CA GLN A 168 7.12 -6.68 -7.64
C GLN A 168 6.07 -7.81 -7.62
N THR A 169 5.12 -7.70 -8.52
CA THR A 169 3.90 -8.54 -8.59
C THR A 169 3.68 -9.17 -9.96
N ASN A 170 4.51 -8.83 -10.96
CA ASN A 170 4.36 -9.17 -12.37
C ASN A 170 4.36 -10.68 -12.68
N GLU A 171 4.96 -11.51 -11.86
CA GLU A 171 4.98 -12.97 -12.10
C GLU A 171 3.81 -13.73 -11.44
N ASP A 172 3.00 -13.07 -10.60
CA ASP A 172 1.90 -13.75 -9.90
C ASP A 172 0.60 -13.70 -10.70
N VAL A 173 -0.03 -14.86 -10.90
CA VAL A 173 -1.25 -15.01 -11.70
C VAL A 173 -2.41 -14.19 -11.15
N VAL A 174 -2.57 -14.12 -9.83
CA VAL A 174 -3.68 -13.40 -9.19
C VAL A 174 -3.45 -11.89 -9.24
N LEU A 175 -2.20 -11.44 -9.07
CA LEU A 175 -1.86 -10.01 -9.09
C LEU A 175 -1.77 -9.42 -10.51
N THR A 176 -1.75 -10.25 -11.55
CA THR A 176 -1.66 -9.83 -12.96
C THR A 176 -2.92 -10.12 -13.78
N ASP A 177 -4.03 -10.43 -13.11
CA ASP A 177 -5.28 -10.81 -13.79
C ASP A 177 -5.08 -11.97 -14.80
N GLY A 178 -4.19 -12.90 -14.47
CA GLY A 178 -3.85 -14.06 -15.29
C GLY A 178 -2.86 -13.79 -16.42
N LYS A 179 -2.18 -12.65 -16.43
CA LYS A 179 -1.18 -12.28 -17.44
C LYS A 179 0.20 -12.07 -16.80
N PRO A 180 0.80 -13.11 -16.20
CA PRO A 180 2.12 -12.97 -15.61
C PRO A 180 3.14 -12.64 -16.70
N SER A 181 4.04 -11.72 -16.41
CA SER A 181 5.14 -11.29 -17.27
C SER A 181 6.45 -11.27 -16.49
N THR A 182 7.55 -11.39 -17.22
CA THR A 182 8.88 -11.07 -16.70
C THR A 182 9.24 -9.63 -17.03
N GLU A 183 10.26 -9.09 -16.36
CA GLU A 183 10.80 -7.76 -16.69
C GLU A 183 11.25 -7.66 -18.16
N GLU A 184 11.71 -8.77 -18.76
CA GLU A 184 12.11 -8.79 -20.17
C GLU A 184 10.90 -8.73 -21.11
N ASP A 185 9.77 -9.29 -20.71
CA ASP A 185 8.52 -9.22 -21.48
C ASP A 185 7.91 -7.82 -21.41
N ASP A 186 8.00 -7.15 -20.24
CA ASP A 186 7.52 -5.77 -20.07
C ASP A 186 8.36 -4.77 -20.89
N GLU A 187 9.68 -5.00 -21.05
CA GLU A 187 10.56 -4.16 -21.89
C GLU A 187 10.39 -4.42 -23.39
N ASN A 188 10.02 -5.64 -23.80
CA ASN A 188 9.95 -6.05 -25.22
C ASN A 188 8.51 -6.18 -25.77
N GLY A 189 7.50 -5.88 -24.96
CA GLY A 189 6.10 -5.98 -25.34
C GLY A 189 5.70 -4.97 -26.41
N LEU A 190 5.00 -5.44 -27.46
CA LEU A 190 4.40 -4.57 -28.48
C LEU A 190 3.27 -3.68 -27.91
N PHE A 191 2.71 -4.07 -26.77
CA PHE A 191 1.68 -3.35 -26.03
C PHE A 191 2.12 -3.23 -24.56
N GLY A 192 1.98 -2.04 -23.98
CA GLY A 192 2.31 -1.82 -22.57
C GLY A 192 1.43 -2.64 -21.63
N THR A 193 2.01 -3.17 -20.56
CA THR A 193 1.32 -3.90 -19.51
C THR A 193 0.92 -2.95 -18.38
N VAL A 194 -0.32 -3.05 -17.90
CA VAL A 194 -0.77 -2.28 -16.73
C VAL A 194 -0.21 -2.94 -15.47
N ASN A 195 0.85 -2.36 -14.93
CA ASN A 195 1.46 -2.82 -13.70
C ASN A 195 0.52 -2.60 -12.50
N ASN A 196 0.35 -3.65 -11.68
CA ASN A 196 -0.45 -3.59 -10.47
C ASN A 196 0.34 -2.90 -9.33
N LYS A 197 0.49 -1.57 -9.42
CA LYS A 197 1.24 -0.72 -8.48
C LYS A 197 0.65 -0.76 -7.07
N TYR A 198 -0.68 -0.83 -6.96
CA TYR A 198 -1.35 -0.92 -5.66
C TYR A 198 -1.40 -2.32 -5.06
N ALA A 199 -0.96 -3.35 -5.82
CA ALA A 199 -0.96 -4.77 -5.42
C ALA A 199 -2.32 -5.27 -4.91
N ILE A 200 -3.37 -4.91 -5.65
CA ILE A 200 -4.75 -5.31 -5.39
C ILE A 200 -5.13 -6.59 -6.14
N PHE A 201 -6.00 -7.41 -5.58
CA PHE A 201 -6.51 -8.62 -6.24
C PHE A 201 -7.86 -9.02 -5.67
N ASP A 202 -8.62 -9.83 -6.41
CA ASP A 202 -9.84 -10.48 -5.93
C ASP A 202 -9.63 -11.99 -5.82
N ASP A 203 -10.62 -12.67 -5.23
CA ASP A 203 -10.62 -14.10 -4.98
C ASP A 203 -11.08 -14.96 -6.18
N SER A 204 -11.35 -14.38 -7.35
CA SER A 204 -11.98 -15.09 -8.47
C SER A 204 -11.23 -16.33 -8.96
N ARG A 205 -9.92 -16.42 -8.68
CA ARG A 205 -9.05 -17.54 -9.07
C ARG A 205 -8.81 -18.56 -7.94
N PHE A 206 -9.36 -18.31 -6.74
CA PHE A 206 -9.20 -19.17 -5.57
C PHE A 206 -10.41 -19.11 -4.61
N THR A 207 -11.61 -18.83 -5.14
CA THR A 207 -12.86 -18.68 -4.39
C THR A 207 -13.09 -19.84 -3.42
N ASP A 208 -13.38 -19.52 -2.17
CA ASP A 208 -13.58 -20.45 -1.05
C ASP A 208 -12.37 -21.36 -0.75
N GLY A 209 -11.23 -21.12 -1.42
CA GLY A 209 -10.07 -21.99 -1.45
C GLY A 209 -8.83 -21.38 -0.81
N SER A 210 -7.68 -21.98 -1.11
CA SER A 210 -6.36 -21.47 -0.70
C SER A 210 -5.53 -21.15 -1.92
N TYR A 211 -4.70 -20.11 -1.82
CA TYR A 211 -3.78 -19.70 -2.87
C TYR A 211 -2.38 -19.47 -2.31
N THR A 212 -1.35 -19.78 -3.09
CA THR A 212 0.05 -19.48 -2.75
C THR A 212 0.58 -18.46 -3.73
N MET A 213 0.72 -17.23 -3.24
CA MET A 213 1.16 -16.08 -4.01
C MET A 213 2.68 -15.96 -4.03
N ASN A 214 3.26 -15.56 -5.16
CA ASN A 214 4.69 -15.27 -5.31
C ASN A 214 4.92 -13.76 -5.51
N VAL A 215 5.56 -13.11 -4.54
CA VAL A 215 5.92 -11.69 -4.66
C VAL A 215 7.37 -11.46 -4.29
N TYR A 216 7.91 -10.31 -4.71
CA TYR A 216 9.33 -10.04 -4.62
C TYR A 216 9.62 -8.62 -4.13
N ASN A 217 10.67 -8.49 -3.33
CA ASN A 217 11.26 -7.18 -3.02
C ASN A 217 12.77 -7.24 -3.24
N ASP A 218 13.36 -6.13 -3.66
CA ASP A 218 14.81 -5.94 -3.61
C ASP A 218 15.29 -6.04 -2.16
N ILE A 219 16.34 -6.81 -1.88
CA ILE A 219 16.90 -6.92 -0.53
C ILE A 219 17.87 -5.78 -0.19
N TYR A 220 18.40 -5.08 -1.18
CA TYR A 220 19.39 -4.03 -0.96
C TYR A 220 18.73 -2.75 -0.44
N GLY A 221 19.35 -2.14 0.58
CA GLY A 221 19.02 -0.78 1.01
C GLY A 221 19.61 0.24 0.05
N TRP A 222 19.30 1.52 0.26
CA TRP A 222 20.08 2.58 -0.36
C TRP A 222 21.54 2.46 0.12
N GLY A 223 22.46 2.13 -0.79
CA GLY A 223 23.87 2.28 -0.52
C GLY A 223 24.18 3.77 -0.34
N PHE A 224 24.74 4.15 0.81
CA PHE A 224 25.36 5.46 0.94
C PHE A 224 26.58 5.48 0.03
N TRP A 225 26.56 6.35 -0.98
CA TRP A 225 27.65 6.51 -1.92
C TRP A 225 28.96 6.77 -1.16
N GLY A 226 29.91 5.85 -1.27
CA GLY A 226 31.27 6.00 -0.71
C GLY A 226 31.50 5.51 0.72
N GLN A 227 30.53 4.85 1.37
CA GLN A 227 30.74 4.24 2.70
C GLN A 227 30.53 2.72 2.67
N GLU A 228 31.44 1.98 3.32
CA GLU A 228 31.23 0.56 3.58
C GLU A 228 30.12 0.39 4.62
N TYR A 229 29.18 -0.51 4.34
CA TYR A 229 28.05 -0.79 5.22
C TYR A 229 27.90 -2.30 5.42
N ILE A 230 27.45 -2.66 6.62
CA ILE A 230 27.19 -4.03 7.05
C ILE A 230 25.68 -4.19 7.18
N TRP A 231 25.07 -4.98 6.29
CA TRP A 231 23.68 -5.39 6.44
C TRP A 231 23.54 -6.37 7.62
N ILE A 232 22.70 -5.99 8.60
CA ILE A 232 22.50 -6.75 9.84
C ILE A 232 21.34 -7.73 9.66
N LYS A 233 20.16 -7.18 9.36
CA LYS A 233 18.91 -7.92 9.23
C LYS A 233 17.89 -7.11 8.44
N THR A 234 16.86 -7.80 7.98
CA THR A 234 15.65 -7.19 7.42
C THR A 234 14.45 -7.81 8.12
N ASP A 235 13.68 -6.98 8.84
CA ASP A 235 12.38 -7.37 9.36
C ASP A 235 11.34 -7.13 8.26
N VAL A 236 10.59 -8.16 7.89
CA VAL A 236 9.58 -8.12 6.83
C VAL A 236 8.21 -8.28 7.45
N TYR A 237 7.34 -7.30 7.20
CA TYR A 237 5.93 -7.32 7.58
C TYR A 237 5.09 -7.51 6.33
N ILE A 238 4.52 -8.70 6.19
CA ILE A 238 3.55 -9.03 5.14
C ILE A 238 2.17 -8.76 5.71
N ARG A 239 1.39 -7.94 5.02
CA ARG A 239 0.03 -7.58 5.40
C ARG A 239 -0.91 -7.85 4.23
N ILE A 240 -1.95 -8.63 4.48
CA ILE A 240 -3.07 -8.80 3.55
C ILE A 240 -4.24 -8.01 4.10
N LEU A 241 -4.60 -6.96 3.37
CA LEU A 241 -5.71 -6.09 3.70
C LEU A 241 -6.94 -6.60 2.97
N SER A 242 -8.02 -6.85 3.69
CA SER A 242 -9.35 -7.01 3.11
C SER A 242 -9.92 -5.62 2.88
N ILE A 243 -10.35 -5.33 1.66
CA ILE A 243 -10.83 -4.01 1.24
C ILE A 243 -12.23 -4.13 0.68
N THR A 244 -12.95 -3.00 0.66
CA THR A 244 -14.29 -2.98 0.05
C THR A 244 -14.21 -3.10 -1.48
N GLU A 245 -15.26 -3.65 -2.11
CA GLU A 245 -15.36 -3.76 -3.57
C GLU A 245 -15.15 -2.42 -4.28
N LYS A 246 -15.78 -1.35 -3.78
CA LYS A 246 -15.65 -0.03 -4.38
C LYS A 246 -14.21 0.48 -4.29
N GLU A 247 -13.55 0.29 -3.15
CA GLU A 247 -12.13 0.65 -2.97
C GLU A 247 -11.24 -0.12 -3.94
N TYR A 248 -11.48 -1.42 -4.12
CA TYR A 248 -10.77 -2.25 -5.11
C TYR A 248 -10.86 -1.67 -6.51
N TYR A 249 -12.06 -1.37 -7.00
CA TYR A 249 -12.23 -0.80 -8.34
C TYR A 249 -11.68 0.62 -8.46
N TYR A 250 -11.69 1.40 -7.38
CA TYR A 250 -11.07 2.73 -7.37
C TYR A 250 -9.54 2.64 -7.48
N LEU A 251 -8.91 1.74 -6.72
CA LEU A 251 -7.47 1.46 -6.85
C LEU A 251 -7.13 0.86 -8.22
N ARG A 252 -8.02 0.06 -8.81
CA ARG A 252 -7.87 -0.46 -10.18
C ARG A 252 -7.91 0.65 -11.22
N ALA A 253 -8.82 1.61 -11.08
CA ALA A 253 -8.89 2.80 -11.93
C ALA A 253 -7.62 3.67 -11.80
N LEU A 254 -7.09 3.83 -10.57
CA LEU A 254 -5.83 4.54 -10.35
C LEU A 254 -4.64 3.81 -10.98
N ASN A 255 -4.55 2.48 -10.86
CA ASN A 255 -3.52 1.67 -11.52
C ASN A 255 -3.51 1.91 -13.03
N LEU A 256 -4.69 1.99 -13.66
CA LEU A 256 -4.80 2.25 -15.10
C LEU A 256 -4.38 3.68 -15.44
N LEU A 257 -4.85 4.68 -14.69
CA LEU A 257 -4.51 6.09 -14.92
C LEU A 257 -2.99 6.33 -14.83
N ASP A 258 -2.33 5.70 -13.87
CA ASP A 258 -0.88 5.83 -13.64
C ASP A 258 -0.05 4.94 -14.57
N SER A 259 -0.66 4.14 -15.45
CA SER A 259 0.06 3.22 -16.33
C SER A 259 0.59 3.92 -17.56
N ASP A 260 1.81 3.56 -17.97
CA ASP A 260 2.39 3.98 -19.25
C ASP A 260 1.61 3.43 -20.46
N ALA A 261 0.75 2.43 -20.25
CA ALA A 261 -0.14 1.88 -21.28
C ALA A 261 -1.39 2.75 -21.50
N TYR A 262 -1.71 3.68 -20.59
CA TYR A 262 -2.87 4.55 -20.71
C TYR A 262 -2.52 5.85 -21.43
N ASP A 263 -3.12 6.04 -22.60
CA ASP A 263 -2.98 7.24 -23.42
C ASP A 263 -4.25 8.10 -23.31
N ASN A 264 -4.14 9.30 -22.73
CA ASN A 264 -5.27 10.23 -22.55
C ASN A 264 -5.97 10.67 -23.86
N THR A 265 -5.33 10.50 -25.03
CA THR A 265 -5.92 10.85 -26.33
C THR A 265 -6.56 9.67 -27.05
N LEU A 266 -6.02 8.46 -26.89
CA LEU A 266 -6.47 7.26 -27.59
C LEU A 266 -7.31 6.32 -26.74
N SER A 267 -7.18 6.39 -25.42
CA SER A 267 -7.88 5.52 -24.48
C SER A 267 -9.24 6.10 -24.09
N GLU A 268 -10.18 5.22 -23.76
CA GLU A 268 -11.45 5.66 -23.21
C GLU A 268 -11.24 6.35 -21.85
N PRO A 269 -12.01 7.42 -21.54
CA PRO A 269 -11.92 8.09 -20.26
C PRO A 269 -12.18 7.13 -19.09
N ILE A 270 -11.29 7.16 -18.09
CA ILE A 270 -11.44 6.35 -16.88
C ILE A 270 -12.56 6.93 -16.00
N ALA A 271 -13.60 6.13 -15.76
CA ALA A 271 -14.62 6.45 -14.77
C ALA A 271 -14.18 5.99 -13.38
N PHE A 272 -13.93 6.94 -12.47
CA PHE A 272 -13.60 6.63 -11.07
C PHE A 272 -14.86 6.25 -10.28
N PRO A 273 -14.87 5.06 -9.62
CA PRO A 273 -15.91 4.73 -8.67
C PRO A 273 -15.96 5.75 -7.52
N SER A 274 -17.16 6.12 -7.10
CA SER A 274 -17.38 6.98 -5.93
C SER A 274 -18.45 6.39 -5.03
N ASN A 275 -18.26 6.54 -3.73
CA ASN A 275 -19.27 6.26 -2.70
C ASN A 275 -19.62 7.49 -1.86
N VAL A 276 -19.17 8.67 -2.30
CA VAL A 276 -19.45 9.94 -1.66
C VAL A 276 -20.72 10.53 -2.27
N ASN A 277 -21.72 10.76 -1.45
CA ASN A 277 -22.96 11.44 -1.80
C ASN A 277 -22.80 12.94 -1.54
N GLY A 278 -23.44 13.81 -2.33
CA GLY A 278 -23.31 15.27 -2.20
C GLY A 278 -21.95 15.83 -2.61
N GLY A 279 -21.09 15.00 -3.22
CA GLY A 279 -19.76 15.38 -3.67
C GLY A 279 -19.13 14.30 -4.55
N THR A 280 -17.80 14.30 -4.63
CA THR A 280 -17.03 13.28 -5.34
C THR A 280 -15.87 12.77 -4.48
N GLY A 281 -15.37 11.58 -4.81
CA GLY A 281 -14.24 10.93 -4.18
C GLY A 281 -14.57 9.54 -3.62
N MET A 282 -13.68 9.01 -2.81
CA MET A 282 -13.76 7.64 -2.28
C MET A 282 -13.45 7.60 -0.79
N VAL A 283 -14.30 6.93 -0.02
CA VAL A 283 -14.00 6.52 1.35
C VAL A 283 -13.90 5.00 1.38
N GLY A 284 -12.69 4.47 1.57
CA GLY A 284 -12.41 3.05 1.70
C GLY A 284 -12.15 2.65 3.16
N PHE A 285 -12.45 1.40 3.50
CA PHE A 285 -12.10 0.78 4.77
C PHE A 285 -11.39 -0.54 4.50
N SER A 286 -10.38 -0.81 5.31
CA SER A 286 -9.57 -2.01 5.25
C SER A 286 -9.37 -2.63 6.64
N THR A 287 -9.26 -3.95 6.68
CA THR A 287 -8.83 -4.72 7.86
C THR A 287 -7.65 -5.60 7.48
N GLU A 288 -6.67 -5.75 8.35
CA GLU A 288 -5.42 -6.44 8.04
C GLU A 288 -5.24 -7.78 8.78
N THR A 289 -4.69 -8.75 8.06
CA THR A 289 -3.98 -9.88 8.66
C THR A 289 -2.50 -9.73 8.37
N ASN A 290 -1.66 -9.82 9.40
CA ASN A 290 -0.22 -9.63 9.29
C ASN A 290 0.60 -10.90 9.60
N TYR A 291 1.78 -10.98 9.01
CA TYR A 291 2.81 -11.97 9.29
C TYR A 291 4.18 -11.29 9.29
N MET A 292 4.95 -11.48 10.36
CA MET A 292 6.29 -10.92 10.49
C MET A 292 7.35 -12.02 10.42
N LEU A 293 8.39 -11.80 9.64
CA LEU A 293 9.60 -12.62 9.64
C LEU A 293 10.85 -11.76 9.65
N THR A 294 11.96 -12.31 10.14
CA THR A 294 13.27 -11.66 10.08
C THR A 294 14.19 -12.44 9.18
N VAL A 295 14.71 -11.79 8.15
CA VAL A 295 15.80 -12.31 7.33
C VAL A 295 17.12 -11.77 7.87
N LYS A 296 17.97 -12.66 8.37
CA LYS A 296 19.32 -12.30 8.82
C LYS A 296 20.30 -12.45 7.68
N ASN A 297 21.33 -11.60 7.67
CA ASN A 297 22.47 -11.81 6.80
C ASN A 297 23.39 -12.87 7.42
N ASN A 298 23.41 -14.08 6.87
CA ASN A 298 24.37 -15.11 7.27
C ASN A 298 25.72 -15.00 6.52
N ALA A 299 25.89 -13.99 5.67
CA ALA A 299 27.05 -13.82 4.78
C ALA A 299 27.96 -12.65 5.18
N VAL A 300 28.23 -12.49 6.47
CA VAL A 300 29.42 -11.78 6.94
C VAL A 300 30.32 -12.84 7.59
N PRO A 301 31.47 -13.20 7.00
CA PRO A 301 32.47 -13.97 7.73
C PRO A 301 32.83 -13.22 9.02
N PRO A 302 33.20 -13.91 10.12
CA PRO A 302 33.65 -13.27 11.34
C PRO A 302 34.98 -12.55 11.07
N MET A 303 34.91 -11.34 10.55
CA MET A 303 36.02 -10.38 10.46
C MET A 303 35.76 -9.12 11.28
N VAL A 304 34.74 -9.15 12.15
CA VAL A 304 34.60 -8.17 13.22
C VAL A 304 34.96 -8.90 14.51
N PRO A 305 36.11 -8.62 15.14
CA PRO A 305 36.36 -9.06 16.50
C PRO A 305 35.28 -8.46 17.39
N ASP A 306 34.69 -9.29 18.26
CA ASP A 306 33.81 -8.82 19.32
C ASP A 306 34.55 -7.73 20.13
N LEU A 307 34.04 -6.49 20.08
CA LEU A 307 34.42 -5.35 20.92
C LEU A 307 33.15 -4.60 21.34
#